data_AF-A0A7X9D492-F1
#
_entry.id   AF-A0A7X9D492-F1
#
_cell.length_a   1.000
_cell.length_b   1.000
_cell.length_c   1.000
_cell.angle_alpha   90.00
_cell.angle_beta   90.00
_cell.angle_gamma   90.00
#
_symmetry.space_group_name_H-M   'P 1'
#
loop_
_entity.id
_entity.type
_entity.pdbx_description
1 polymer ?
#
loop_
_entity_poly.entity_id
_entity_poly.type
_entity_poly.pdbx_seq_one_letter_code
_entity_poly.pdbx_strand_id
1 'polypeptide(L)'
;MRLLSLLSALLLFVGSAFAQPDIQAKPSLTPAQEHFSDMRFGVFIHWGIYSMLGQGEWVMQNQDLHWQEYEKLAGAFYPLHFDAKEWVSAIKNAGARYICITSRHHDGFSLWDTAQSDYNIVDATPFGRDVLEELAQECANQGIQLHFYYSTLDWRREDYPRGRTGRECGRGP
;
A
#
# COMPACT_ATOMS: atom_id res chain seq x y z
N MET A 1 -4.28 -27.49 -68.31
CA MET A 1 -3.99 -27.99 -66.95
C MET A 1 -3.41 -26.94 -65.98
N ARG A 2 -3.05 -25.71 -66.40
CA ARG A 2 -2.52 -24.69 -65.46
C ARG A 2 -3.55 -23.62 -65.01
N LEU A 3 -4.71 -23.49 -65.67
CA LEU A 3 -5.76 -22.54 -65.25
C LEU A 3 -6.70 -23.08 -64.17
N LEU A 4 -6.92 -24.41 -64.12
CA LEU A 4 -7.75 -25.04 -63.08
C LEU A 4 -7.08 -25.03 -61.70
N SER A 5 -5.75 -24.98 -61.64
CA SER A 5 -4.98 -24.97 -60.39
C SER A 5 -5.01 -23.61 -59.66
N LEU A 6 -5.33 -22.52 -60.36
CA LEU A 6 -5.39 -21.17 -59.78
C LEU A 6 -6.75 -20.87 -59.13
N LEU A 7 -7.85 -21.45 -59.61
CA LEU A 7 -9.15 -21.31 -58.96
C LEU A 7 -9.26 -22.14 -57.66
N SER A 8 -8.58 -23.28 -57.56
CA SER A 8 -8.57 -24.11 -56.35
C SER A 8 -7.85 -23.45 -55.18
N ALA A 9 -6.88 -22.58 -55.46
CA ALA A 9 -6.10 -21.89 -54.42
C ALA A 9 -6.85 -20.68 -53.82
N LEU A 10 -7.81 -20.11 -54.54
CA LEU A 10 -8.58 -18.95 -54.06
C LEU A 10 -9.79 -19.34 -53.18
N LEU A 11 -10.23 -20.59 -53.27
CA LEU A 11 -11.37 -21.13 -52.51
C LEU A 11 -11.01 -21.67 -51.12
N LEU A 12 -9.72 -21.74 -50.76
CA LEU A 12 -9.26 -22.29 -49.46
C LEU A 12 -8.95 -21.24 -48.40
N PHE A 13 -9.16 -19.95 -48.69
CA PHE A 13 -8.92 -18.86 -47.73
C PHE A 13 -10.20 -18.19 -47.20
N VAL A 14 -11.36 -18.83 -47.34
CA VAL A 14 -12.53 -18.52 -46.50
C VAL A 14 -12.41 -19.34 -45.22
N GLY A 15 -11.36 -19.08 -44.45
CA GLY A 15 -11.31 -19.52 -43.07
C GLY A 15 -12.43 -18.81 -42.33
N SER A 16 -13.36 -19.56 -41.75
CA SER A 16 -14.36 -19.03 -40.84
C SER A 16 -13.65 -18.19 -39.78
N ALA A 17 -13.75 -16.87 -39.88
CA ALA A 17 -13.42 -15.98 -38.79
C ALA A 17 -14.47 -16.26 -37.71
N PHE A 18 -14.17 -17.19 -36.80
CA PHE A 18 -14.90 -17.27 -35.56
C PHE A 18 -14.64 -15.93 -34.86
N ALA A 19 -15.67 -15.08 -34.81
CA ALA A 19 -15.67 -13.96 -33.89
C ALA A 19 -15.33 -14.55 -32.51
N GLN A 20 -14.32 -13.97 -31.86
CA GLN A 20 -14.08 -14.28 -30.47
C GLN A 20 -15.41 -14.07 -29.73
N PRO A 21 -15.83 -14.97 -28.83
CA PRO A 21 -16.96 -14.67 -27.95
C PRO A 21 -16.66 -13.31 -27.33
N ASP A 22 -17.62 -12.40 -27.42
CA ASP A 22 -17.55 -11.09 -26.80
C ASP A 22 -17.10 -11.33 -25.35
N ILE A 23 -15.83 -11.05 -25.07
CA ILE A 23 -15.27 -11.19 -23.74
C ILE A 23 -16.10 -10.21 -22.95
N GLN A 24 -17.04 -10.76 -22.16
CA GLN A 24 -18.00 -10.04 -21.34
C GLN A 24 -17.42 -8.68 -21.00
N ALA A 25 -18.08 -7.62 -21.49
CA ALA A 25 -17.80 -6.25 -21.12
C ALA A 25 -17.39 -6.24 -19.65
N LYS A 26 -16.19 -5.73 -19.35
CA LYS A 26 -15.65 -5.66 -17.98
C LYS A 26 -16.81 -5.37 -17.03
N PRO A 27 -16.99 -6.13 -15.93
CA PRO A 27 -18.10 -5.87 -15.01
C PRO A 27 -18.12 -4.39 -14.71
N SER A 28 -19.30 -3.76 -14.87
CA SER A 28 -19.46 -2.33 -14.62
C SER A 28 -18.90 -2.06 -13.22
N LEU A 29 -17.99 -1.08 -13.14
CA LEU A 29 -17.36 -0.73 -11.88
C LEU A 29 -18.43 -0.46 -10.82
N THR A 30 -18.18 -0.86 -9.58
CA THR A 30 -19.04 -0.42 -8.48
C THR A 30 -18.88 1.11 -8.31
N PRO A 31 -19.86 1.82 -7.73
CA PRO A 31 -19.73 3.26 -7.50
C PRO A 31 -18.46 3.65 -6.73
N ALA A 32 -17.98 2.80 -5.80
CA ALA A 32 -16.73 3.03 -5.08
C ALA A 32 -15.49 2.90 -6.01
N GLN A 33 -15.50 1.94 -6.94
CA GLN A 33 -14.45 1.78 -7.93
C GLN A 33 -14.45 2.94 -8.95
N GLU A 34 -15.63 3.41 -9.36
CA GLU A 34 -15.78 4.61 -10.19
C GLU A 34 -15.23 5.83 -9.46
N HIS A 35 -15.63 6.04 -8.21
CA HIS A 35 -15.16 7.15 -7.39
C HIS A 35 -13.63 7.15 -7.24
N PHE A 36 -13.02 6.00 -6.94
CA PHE A 36 -11.56 5.87 -6.89
C PHE A 36 -10.90 6.15 -8.25
N SER A 37 -11.47 5.60 -9.33
CA SER A 37 -11.02 5.85 -10.70
C SER A 37 -11.01 7.35 -11.00
N ASP A 38 -12.08 8.06 -10.65
CA ASP A 38 -12.26 9.49 -10.91
C ASP A 38 -11.32 10.39 -10.10
N MET A 39 -10.88 9.96 -8.92
CA MET A 39 -9.88 10.69 -8.15
C MET A 39 -8.53 10.78 -8.88
N ARG A 40 -8.18 9.78 -9.71
CA ARG A 40 -6.97 9.66 -10.57
C ARG A 40 -5.63 9.71 -9.84
N PHE A 41 -5.35 10.78 -9.11
CA PHE A 41 -4.07 11.08 -8.49
C PHE A 41 -4.17 11.12 -6.96
N GLY A 42 -3.27 10.41 -6.30
CA GLY A 42 -3.11 10.42 -4.86
C GLY A 42 -1.64 10.27 -4.45
N VAL A 43 -1.37 10.53 -3.18
CA VAL A 43 -0.02 10.46 -2.60
C VAL A 43 0.03 9.31 -1.61
N PHE A 44 1.07 8.48 -1.72
CA PHE A 44 1.34 7.41 -0.76
C PHE A 44 2.45 7.83 0.20
N ILE A 45 2.15 7.86 1.49
CA ILE A 45 3.07 8.12 2.59
C ILE A 45 3.46 6.79 3.25
N HIS A 46 4.75 6.44 3.15
CA HIS A 46 5.37 5.42 3.99
C HIS A 46 6.10 6.12 5.12
N TRP A 47 5.55 6.00 6.32
CA TRP A 47 6.16 6.57 7.52
C TRP A 47 5.96 5.67 8.74
N GLY A 48 6.90 5.74 9.68
CA GLY A 48 6.99 4.86 10.85
C GLY A 48 8.40 4.88 11.43
N ILE A 49 8.67 4.00 12.39
CA ILE A 49 9.96 3.94 13.11
C ILE A 49 11.16 3.76 12.17
N TYR A 50 11.01 3.02 11.08
CA TYR A 50 12.06 2.83 10.07
C TYR A 50 12.60 4.14 9.49
N SER A 51 11.82 5.23 9.53
CA SER A 51 12.27 6.55 9.06
C SER A 51 13.43 7.11 9.88
N MET A 52 13.57 6.73 11.16
CA MET A 52 14.69 7.13 12.00
C MET A 52 16.04 6.57 11.53
N LEU A 53 16.01 5.40 10.88
CA LEU A 53 17.21 4.72 10.42
C LEU A 53 17.65 5.19 9.03
N GLY A 54 16.73 5.73 8.23
CA GLY A 54 17.05 6.26 6.89
C GLY A 54 17.56 5.22 5.89
N GLN A 55 17.29 3.92 6.12
CA GLN A 55 17.75 2.79 5.29
C GLN A 55 16.59 2.03 4.61
N GLY A 56 15.43 2.68 4.49
CA GLY A 56 14.21 2.09 3.93
C GLY A 56 13.41 1.25 4.93
N GLU A 57 12.16 1.00 4.60
CA GLU A 57 11.14 0.35 5.44
C GLU A 57 11.40 -1.14 5.68
N TRP A 58 12.29 -1.75 4.90
CA TRP A 58 12.74 -3.14 5.06
C TRP A 58 14.01 -3.30 5.91
N VAL A 59 14.54 -2.23 6.50
CA VAL A 59 15.82 -2.25 7.25
C VAL A 59 15.86 -3.35 8.32
N MET A 60 14.77 -3.56 9.07
CA MET A 60 14.70 -4.60 10.10
C MET A 60 14.91 -6.01 9.51
N GLN A 61 14.37 -6.29 8.33
CA GLN A 61 14.57 -7.56 7.62
C GLN A 61 15.93 -7.64 6.94
N ASN A 62 16.33 -6.59 6.24
CA ASN A 62 17.54 -6.59 5.41
C ASN A 62 18.83 -6.65 6.23
N GLN A 63 18.80 -6.16 7.46
CA GLN A 63 19.93 -6.20 8.39
C GLN A 63 19.76 -7.26 9.50
N ASP A 64 18.73 -8.11 9.38
CA ASP A 64 18.39 -9.15 10.37
C ASP A 64 18.34 -8.62 11.81
N LEU A 65 17.73 -7.44 11.98
CA LEU A 65 17.58 -6.85 13.30
C LEU A 65 16.53 -7.65 14.08
N HIS A 66 16.87 -7.99 15.33
CA HIS A 66 15.95 -8.64 16.23
C HIS A 66 14.83 -7.66 16.63
N TRP A 67 13.59 -8.12 16.58
CA TRP A 67 12.43 -7.24 16.75
C TRP A 67 12.38 -6.53 18.10
N GLN A 68 12.79 -7.22 19.18
CA GLN A 68 12.85 -6.65 20.54
C GLN A 68 13.86 -5.50 20.66
N GLU A 69 14.96 -5.56 19.90
CA GLU A 69 15.96 -4.48 19.89
C GLU A 69 15.46 -3.32 19.03
N TYR A 70 14.84 -3.63 17.89
CA TYR A 70 14.23 -2.63 17.01
C TYR A 70 13.10 -1.85 17.71
N GLU A 71 12.29 -2.53 18.53
CA GLU A 71 11.17 -1.95 19.27
C GLU A 71 11.58 -0.78 20.16
N LYS A 72 12.80 -0.80 20.70
CA LYS A 72 13.34 0.25 21.57
C LYS A 72 13.45 1.60 20.87
N LEU A 73 13.50 1.62 19.52
CA LEU A 73 13.50 2.86 18.74
C LEU A 73 12.24 3.70 18.98
N ALA A 74 11.10 3.08 19.33
CA ALA A 74 9.87 3.80 19.64
C ALA A 74 10.06 4.82 20.77
N GLY A 75 10.86 4.49 21.79
CA GLY A 75 11.17 5.40 22.90
C GLY A 75 11.92 6.67 22.49
N ALA A 76 12.50 6.71 21.29
CA ALA A 76 13.15 7.88 20.71
C ALA A 76 12.39 8.47 19.51
N PHE A 77 11.26 7.87 19.10
CA PHE A 77 10.46 8.37 18.00
C PHE A 77 9.60 9.56 18.44
N TYR A 78 10.07 10.77 18.16
CA TYR A 78 9.34 12.00 18.46
C TYR A 78 9.23 12.91 17.22
N PRO A 79 8.14 12.82 16.46
CA PRO A 79 7.87 13.67 15.29
C PRO A 79 7.55 15.13 15.64
N LEU A 80 8.53 15.88 16.14
CA LEU A 80 8.35 17.27 16.62
C LEU A 80 7.64 18.18 15.59
N HIS A 81 7.90 17.97 14.30
CA HIS A 81 7.38 18.80 13.21
C HIS A 81 6.18 18.19 12.48
N PHE A 82 5.55 17.13 13.02
CA PHE A 82 4.35 16.59 12.41
C PHE A 82 3.15 17.55 12.58
N ASP A 83 2.58 17.94 11.44
CA ASP A 83 1.36 18.73 11.33
C ASP A 83 0.49 18.15 10.20
N ALA A 84 -0.66 17.57 10.56
CA ALA A 84 -1.59 16.98 9.62
C ALA A 84 -2.15 18.02 8.61
N LYS A 85 -2.37 19.26 9.05
CA LYS A 85 -2.88 20.34 8.20
C LYS A 85 -1.88 20.74 7.15
N GLU A 86 -0.62 20.90 7.54
CA GLU A 86 0.45 21.20 6.58
C GLU A 86 0.55 20.10 5.51
N TRP A 87 0.54 18.83 5.93
CA TRP A 87 0.62 17.69 5.01
C TRP A 87 -0.57 17.65 4.04
N VAL A 88 -1.80 17.69 4.57
CA VAL A 88 -3.02 17.60 3.74
C VAL A 88 -3.11 18.80 2.80
N SER A 89 -2.78 20.01 3.26
CA SER A 89 -2.77 21.20 2.41
C SER A 89 -1.71 21.11 1.31
N ALA A 90 -0.48 20.67 1.61
CA ALA A 90 0.55 20.49 0.60
C ALA A 90 0.14 19.47 -0.47
N ILE A 91 -0.42 18.33 -0.05
CA ILE A 91 -0.86 17.26 -0.94
C ILE A 91 -2.05 17.70 -1.82
N LYS A 92 -3.03 18.40 -1.22
CA LYS A 92 -4.13 19.00 -1.97
C LYS A 92 -3.65 20.02 -3.00
N ASN A 93 -2.71 20.88 -2.62
CA ASN A 93 -2.13 21.90 -3.50
C ASN A 93 -1.30 21.29 -4.64
N ALA A 94 -0.72 20.10 -4.44
CA ALA A 94 -0.09 19.32 -5.51
C ALA A 94 -1.11 18.74 -6.52
N GLY A 95 -2.41 18.85 -6.25
CA GLY A 95 -3.48 18.37 -7.11
C GLY A 95 -3.97 16.96 -6.80
N ALA A 96 -3.47 16.31 -5.74
CA ALA A 96 -3.94 15.01 -5.31
C ALA A 96 -5.39 15.08 -4.80
N ARG A 97 -6.08 13.95 -4.86
CA ARG A 97 -7.47 13.77 -4.39
C ARG A 97 -7.57 12.82 -3.21
N TYR A 98 -6.55 11.99 -3.00
CA TYR A 98 -6.48 11.10 -1.86
C TYR A 98 -5.06 10.95 -1.31
N ILE A 99 -5.00 10.55 -0.05
CA ILE A 99 -3.78 10.14 0.65
C ILE A 99 -3.92 8.65 0.98
N CYS A 100 -2.88 7.87 0.74
CA CYS A 100 -2.73 6.54 1.31
C CYS A 100 -1.56 6.58 2.30
N ILE A 101 -1.77 6.21 3.55
CA ILE A 101 -0.70 6.18 4.56
C ILE A 101 -0.56 4.78 5.15
N THR A 102 0.67 4.37 5.43
CA THR A 102 0.95 3.17 6.23
C THR A 102 0.37 3.32 7.62
N SER A 103 -0.82 2.75 7.87
CA SER A 103 -1.35 2.65 9.24
C SER A 103 -0.44 1.75 10.07
N ARG A 104 -0.01 0.64 9.47
CA ARG A 104 0.94 -0.33 10.02
C ARG A 104 1.82 -0.91 8.92
N HIS A 105 3.13 -0.94 9.12
CA HIS A 105 4.07 -1.58 8.20
C HIS A 105 4.54 -2.95 8.74
N HIS A 106 5.47 -3.61 8.03
CA HIS A 106 5.97 -4.94 8.35
C HIS A 106 6.66 -5.04 9.72
N ASP A 107 7.24 -3.94 10.22
CA ASP A 107 7.84 -3.88 11.56
C ASP A 107 6.80 -3.92 12.69
N GLY A 108 5.51 -3.91 12.34
CA GLY A 108 4.40 -4.08 13.26
C GLY A 108 4.05 -2.83 14.06
N PHE A 109 4.69 -1.68 13.82
CA PHE A 109 4.40 -0.43 14.50
C PHE A 109 3.14 0.24 13.92
N SER A 110 2.21 0.62 14.79
CA SER A 110 0.93 1.24 14.40
C SER A 110 0.96 2.76 14.58
N LEU A 111 0.51 3.52 13.59
CA LEU A 111 0.40 4.99 13.63
C LEU A 111 -0.90 5.51 14.26
N TRP A 112 -1.68 4.66 14.94
CA TRP A 112 -2.91 5.04 15.64
C TRP A 112 -3.02 4.32 17.00
N ASP A 113 -3.85 4.85 17.90
CA ASP A 113 -4.13 4.26 19.20
C ASP A 113 -4.95 2.96 19.05
N THR A 114 -4.26 1.83 19.04
CA THR A 114 -4.88 0.53 18.86
C THR A 114 -4.95 -0.25 20.15
N ALA A 115 -6.15 -0.71 20.50
CA ALA A 115 -6.35 -1.63 21.63
C ALA A 115 -5.73 -3.03 21.43
N GLN A 116 -5.08 -3.31 20.29
CA GLN A 116 -4.51 -4.63 19.97
C GLN A 116 -3.05 -4.79 20.42
N SER A 117 -2.31 -3.69 20.58
CA SER A 117 -0.90 -3.73 20.98
C SER A 117 -0.43 -2.35 21.43
N ASP A 118 0.31 -2.33 22.54
CA ASP A 118 0.97 -1.14 23.07
C ASP A 118 2.11 -0.62 22.17
N TYR A 119 2.53 -1.37 21.14
CA TYR A 119 3.52 -0.91 20.15
C TYR A 119 2.86 -0.06 19.06
N ASN A 120 2.37 1.08 19.51
CA ASN A 120 1.73 2.07 18.69
C ASN A 120 2.29 3.47 19.02
N ILE A 121 2.00 4.44 18.16
CA ILE A 121 2.56 5.79 18.28
C ILE A 121 2.14 6.53 19.55
N VAL A 122 0.99 6.19 20.13
CA VAL A 122 0.47 6.85 21.33
C VAL A 122 1.15 6.29 22.57
N ASP A 123 1.18 4.96 22.71
CA ASP A 123 1.65 4.29 23.93
C ASP A 123 3.17 4.06 23.96
N ALA A 124 3.78 3.69 22.83
CA ALA A 124 5.20 3.29 22.81
C ALA A 124 6.18 4.45 22.62
N THR A 125 5.69 5.67 22.42
CA THR A 125 6.54 6.81 22.05
C THR A 125 6.29 8.02 22.93
N PRO A 126 7.27 8.92 23.09
CA PRO A 126 7.05 10.19 23.78
C PRO A 126 6.12 11.15 23.03
N PHE A 127 5.67 10.83 21.81
CA PHE A 127 4.83 11.71 21.00
C PHE A 127 3.39 11.79 21.49
N GLY A 128 2.81 10.65 21.88
CA GLY A 128 1.49 10.58 22.54
C GLY A 128 0.30 11.10 21.73
N ARG A 129 0.43 11.22 20.41
CA ARG A 129 -0.61 11.75 19.50
C ARG A 129 -1.00 10.70 18.47
N ASP A 130 -2.29 10.58 18.20
CA ASP A 130 -2.81 9.69 17.14
C ASP A 130 -2.70 10.37 15.77
N VAL A 131 -1.70 9.95 15.00
CA VAL A 131 -1.42 10.51 13.67
C VAL A 131 -2.54 10.22 12.67
N LEU A 132 -3.15 9.03 12.74
CA LEU A 132 -4.21 8.68 11.79
C LEU A 132 -5.51 9.41 12.10
N GLU A 133 -5.83 9.62 13.38
CA GLU A 133 -6.98 10.43 13.78
C GLU A 133 -6.82 11.88 13.30
N GLU A 134 -5.65 12.49 13.55
CA GLU A 134 -5.36 13.86 13.10
C GLU A 134 -5.43 13.99 11.57
N LEU A 135 -4.88 13.03 10.82
CA LEU A 135 -4.98 13.00 9.36
C LEU A 135 -6.41 12.76 8.88
N ALA A 136 -7.19 11.90 9.54
CA ALA A 136 -8.57 11.62 9.17
C ALA A 136 -9.45 12.87 9.33
N GLN A 137 -9.32 13.55 10.47
CA GLN A 137 -10.04 14.79 10.72
C GLN A 137 -9.69 15.87 9.69
N GLU A 138 -8.40 16.03 9.39
CA GLU A 138 -7.97 17.09 8.49
C GLU A 138 -8.23 16.79 7.01
N CYS A 139 -8.13 15.52 6.61
CA CYS A 139 -8.61 15.06 5.30
C CYS A 139 -10.10 15.36 5.11
N ALA A 140 -10.93 15.07 6.13
CA ALA A 140 -12.36 15.40 6.09
C ALA A 140 -12.60 16.92 5.99
N ASN A 141 -11.85 17.73 6.75
CA ASN A 141 -11.93 19.19 6.71
C ASN A 141 -11.60 19.77 5.32
N GLN A 142 -10.59 19.20 4.64
CA GLN A 142 -10.10 19.71 3.36
C GLN A 142 -10.70 19.02 2.14
N GLY A 143 -11.57 18.01 2.31
CA GLY A 143 -12.17 17.26 1.22
C GLY A 143 -11.17 16.38 0.46
N ILE A 144 -10.22 15.78 1.18
CA ILE A 144 -9.27 14.79 0.66
C ILE A 144 -9.70 13.41 1.16
N GLN A 145 -9.73 12.41 0.28
CA GLN A 145 -10.04 11.05 0.68
C GLN A 145 -8.83 10.41 1.38
N LEU A 146 -9.04 9.79 2.54
CA LEU A 146 -7.98 9.09 3.27
C LEU A 146 -8.13 7.57 3.11
N HIS A 147 -7.04 6.92 2.72
CA HIS A 147 -6.90 5.47 2.57
C HIS A 147 -5.79 4.96 3.51
N PHE A 148 -5.94 3.72 3.96
CA PHE A 148 -4.98 3.07 4.85
C PHE A 148 -4.32 1.88 4.18
N TYR A 149 -2.99 1.91 4.12
CA TYR A 149 -2.20 0.71 3.92
C TYR A 149 -2.04 0.01 5.25
N TYR A 150 -2.40 -1.27 5.30
CA TYR A 150 -2.17 -2.12 6.46
C TYR A 150 -1.36 -3.34 6.03
N SER A 151 -0.21 -3.54 6.66
CA SER A 151 0.57 -4.74 6.38
C SER A 151 0.00 -5.97 7.06
N THR A 152 -0.21 -7.02 6.27
CA THR A 152 -0.51 -8.34 6.81
C THR A 152 0.76 -9.05 7.30
N LEU A 153 1.94 -8.64 6.83
CA LEU A 153 3.22 -9.10 7.37
C LEU A 153 3.49 -8.41 8.69
N ASP A 154 3.92 -9.19 9.69
CA ASP A 154 4.26 -8.68 11.01
C ASP A 154 5.50 -9.40 11.52
N TRP A 155 6.66 -8.73 11.47
CA TRP A 155 7.93 -9.30 11.88
C TRP A 155 8.11 -9.41 13.40
N ARG A 156 7.19 -8.85 14.21
CA ARG A 156 7.17 -9.03 15.67
C ARG A 156 6.45 -10.32 16.07
N ARG A 157 5.50 -10.77 15.26
CA ARG A 157 4.66 -11.93 15.59
C ARG A 157 5.42 -13.24 15.47
N GLU A 158 5.43 -14.00 16.57
CA GLU A 158 6.10 -15.30 16.64
C GLU A 158 5.55 -16.36 15.69
N ASP A 159 4.26 -16.27 15.40
CA ASP A 159 3.55 -17.15 14.50
C ASP A 159 3.57 -16.71 13.03
N TYR A 160 4.20 -15.57 12.72
CA TYR A 160 4.34 -15.09 11.35
C TYR A 160 5.63 -15.59 10.69
N PRO A 161 5.58 -16.19 9.49
CA PRO A 161 6.77 -16.61 8.75
C PRO A 161 7.61 -15.40 8.34
N ARG A 162 8.90 -15.40 8.72
CA ARG A 162 9.88 -14.41 8.23
C ARG A 162 10.47 -14.87 6.89
N GLY A 163 10.94 -13.94 6.06
CA GLY A 163 11.55 -14.25 4.76
C GLY A 163 11.21 -13.24 3.66
N ARG A 164 11.84 -13.40 2.49
CA ARG A 164 11.48 -12.62 1.29
C ARG A 164 10.37 -13.34 0.53
N THR A 165 9.25 -12.65 0.34
CA THR A 165 8.13 -13.11 -0.49
C THR A 165 8.65 -13.63 -1.84
N GLY A 166 8.34 -14.89 -2.15
CA GLY A 166 8.73 -15.54 -3.40
C GLY A 166 10.19 -16.02 -3.49
N ARG A 167 10.97 -15.98 -2.40
CA ARG A 167 12.33 -16.54 -2.37
C ARG A 167 12.54 -17.53 -1.23
N GLU A 168 12.18 -17.13 -0.01
CA GLU A 168 12.44 -17.91 1.21
C GLU A 168 11.23 -17.75 2.15
N CYS A 169 10.69 -18.86 2.67
CA CYS A 169 9.60 -18.88 3.64
C CYS A 169 10.03 -19.70 4.86
N GLY A 170 9.93 -19.11 6.05
CA GLY A 170 10.15 -19.82 7.31
C GLY A 170 11.04 -19.03 8.26
N ARG A 171 10.84 -19.21 9.57
CA ARG A 171 11.82 -18.79 10.57
C ARG A 171 12.97 -19.79 10.47
N GLY A 172 14.11 -19.35 9.90
CA GLY A 172 15.36 -20.08 10.05
C GLY A 172 15.71 -20.25 11.54
N PRO A 173 16.58 -21.21 11.89
CA PRO A 173 16.96 -21.48 13.28
C PRO A 173 17.55 -20.24 13.99
#